data_AF-A0A9W4GJG1-F1
#
_entry.id   AF-A0A9W4GJG1-F1
#
_cell.length_a   1.000
_cell.length_b   1.000
_cell.length_c   1.000
_cell.angle_alpha   90.00
_cell.angle_beta   90.00
_cell.angle_gamma   90.00
#
_symmetry.space_group_name_H-M   'P 1'
#
loop_
_entity.id
_entity.type
_entity.pdbx_description
1 polymer ?
#
loop_
_entity_poly.entity_id
_entity_poly.type
_entity_poly.pdbx_seq_one_letter_code
_entity_poly.pdbx_strand_id
1 'polypeptide(L)'
;MVSSSLYLALTSLLVYTISAVTVESDFICGEKVIPKEVILIAIDRACQTLYSSSRNIKFPSVYVASTTFSIDDAVLFAWPITMQAKQFSKGNPGSYRVLIDSSCKFIGMIVISEDKHDMRCYQPVNTERFQNLSLSSGQEKQPIFRGYRCQNKVLHILKVESIRNKSINLYNLWKSQGKKTSLYSFEAVDKLFETPISLLPSDMAITLNHNTEILSNPYFIVINSQHKIVGMVIRGYNSWAKCDELWEMEPEPNLSSDPSENSLGERIFEGVKAYKCGNMNFSTASINSHLQLACNIINLPRSSDSSSAGSHTNRPIKVPKIGNFYVWKRALQLPEKDASLKTEGSKNNPVILFDQECNFYGVHWYIGSKIVECNKL
;
A
#
# COMPACT_ATOMS: atom_id res chain seq x y z
N MET A 1 16.51 -11.53 46.27
CA MET A 1 17.10 -10.51 45.37
C MET A 1 17.22 -11.13 44.00
N VAL A 2 16.19 -10.96 43.16
CA VAL A 2 16.13 -11.54 41.81
C VAL A 2 16.21 -10.38 40.80
N SER A 3 17.34 -10.32 40.12
CA SER A 3 17.58 -9.77 38.77
C SER A 3 16.75 -8.56 38.31
N SER A 4 17.20 -7.36 38.71
CA SER A 4 16.80 -6.08 38.09
C SER A 4 17.29 -5.95 36.63
N SER A 5 18.28 -6.76 36.24
CA SER A 5 18.88 -6.74 34.90
C SER A 5 18.00 -7.39 33.82
N LEU A 6 17.16 -8.38 34.18
CA LEU A 6 16.24 -9.00 33.22
C LEU A 6 15.08 -8.05 32.86
N TYR A 7 14.64 -7.24 33.82
CA TYR A 7 13.52 -6.31 33.64
C TYR A 7 13.90 -5.16 32.69
N LEU A 8 15.14 -4.66 32.76
CA LEU A 8 15.66 -3.65 31.83
C LEU A 8 15.88 -4.20 30.41
N ALA A 9 16.26 -5.48 30.27
CA ALA A 9 16.37 -6.13 28.96
C ALA A 9 15.00 -6.38 28.31
N LEU A 10 13.99 -6.74 29.11
CA LEU A 10 12.62 -6.94 28.63
C LEU A 10 11.91 -5.62 28.30
N THR A 11 12.14 -4.54 29.05
CA THR A 11 11.55 -3.23 28.71
C THR A 11 12.24 -2.56 27.52
N SER A 12 13.53 -2.78 27.29
CA SER A 12 14.21 -2.26 26.08
C SER A 12 13.86 -3.03 24.80
N LEU A 13 13.49 -4.31 24.89
CA LEU A 13 12.92 -5.06 23.75
C LEU A 13 11.46 -4.68 23.43
N LEU A 14 10.73 -4.09 24.37
CA LEU A 14 9.33 -3.67 24.18
C LEU A 14 9.16 -2.28 23.54
N VAL A 15 10.24 -1.51 23.36
CA VAL A 15 10.18 -0.12 22.86
C VAL A 15 10.55 0.03 21.37
N TYR A 16 10.94 -1.04 20.68
CA TYR A 16 11.36 -0.97 19.26
C TYR A 16 10.47 -1.69 18.25
N THR A 17 9.22 -2.04 18.57
CA THR A 17 8.23 -2.40 17.54
C THR A 17 7.45 -1.16 17.13
N ILE A 18 8.13 -0.17 16.54
CA ILE A 18 7.48 0.91 15.81
C ILE A 18 6.85 0.27 14.57
N SER A 19 5.56 -0.08 14.69
CA SER A 19 4.54 -0.33 13.67
C SER A 19 5.09 -0.47 12.25
N ALA A 20 5.70 -1.61 11.93
CA ALA A 20 5.80 -2.05 10.55
C ALA A 20 4.48 -2.69 10.18
N VAL A 21 3.86 -2.25 9.08
CA VAL A 21 2.83 -3.06 8.46
C VAL A 21 3.54 -4.33 8.00
N THR A 22 3.30 -5.43 8.69
CA THR A 22 3.80 -6.74 8.27
C THR A 22 2.86 -7.27 7.20
N VAL A 23 3.41 -7.76 6.09
CA VAL A 23 2.60 -8.43 5.06
C VAL A 23 2.24 -9.82 5.61
N GLU A 24 1.12 -9.90 6.32
CA GLU A 24 0.68 -11.14 6.96
C GLU A 24 -0.15 -12.01 6.00
N SER A 25 -0.93 -11.38 5.12
CA SER A 25 -1.87 -12.02 4.20
C SER A 25 -1.98 -11.25 2.87
N ASP A 26 -2.90 -11.69 2.01
CA ASP A 26 -3.18 -11.05 0.73
C ASP A 26 -3.76 -9.64 0.92
N PHE A 27 -3.50 -8.76 -0.05
CA PHE A 27 -4.09 -7.42 -0.08
C PHE A 27 -5.31 -7.36 -0.99
N ILE A 28 -6.32 -6.60 -0.58
CA ILE A 28 -7.50 -6.30 -1.37
C ILE A 28 -7.36 -4.89 -1.97
N CYS A 29 -7.38 -4.82 -3.30
CA CYS A 29 -7.27 -3.60 -4.08
C CYS A 29 -8.50 -3.44 -4.98
N GLY A 30 -9.56 -2.81 -4.45
CA GLY A 30 -10.86 -2.76 -5.13
C GLY A 30 -11.47 -4.16 -5.26
N GLU A 31 -11.70 -4.64 -6.48
CA GLU A 31 -12.23 -5.98 -6.74
C GLU A 31 -11.13 -7.05 -6.90
N LYS A 32 -9.84 -6.69 -6.81
CA LYS A 32 -8.72 -7.61 -7.01
C LYS A 32 -8.05 -8.01 -5.70
N VAL A 33 -7.63 -9.28 -5.64
CA VAL A 33 -6.76 -9.82 -4.60
C VAL A 33 -5.33 -9.82 -5.11
N ILE A 34 -4.40 -9.25 -4.35
CA ILE A 34 -2.97 -9.28 -4.63
C ILE A 34 -2.32 -10.26 -3.65
N PRO A 35 -1.73 -11.38 -4.14
CA PRO A 35 -1.15 -12.38 -3.27
C PRO A 35 0.03 -11.85 -2.46
N LYS A 36 0.12 -12.28 -1.20
CA LYS A 36 1.23 -11.95 -0.29
C LYS A 36 2.62 -12.13 -0.91
N GLU A 37 2.84 -13.25 -1.60
CA GLU A 37 4.15 -13.59 -2.16
C GLU A 37 4.59 -12.60 -3.23
N VAL A 38 3.64 -12.10 -4.03
CA VAL A 38 3.89 -11.08 -5.06
C VAL A 38 4.32 -9.77 -4.41
N ILE A 39 3.71 -9.41 -3.27
CA ILE A 39 4.02 -8.19 -2.52
C ILE A 39 5.42 -8.27 -1.92
N LEU A 40 5.76 -9.38 -1.27
CA LEU A 40 7.09 -9.59 -0.68
C LEU A 40 8.21 -9.52 -1.73
N ILE A 41 8.00 -10.14 -2.89
CA ILE A 41 8.95 -10.05 -4.02
C ILE A 41 9.08 -8.60 -4.52
N ALA A 42 7.96 -7.86 -4.58
CA ALA A 42 7.98 -6.46 -5.00
C ALA A 42 8.73 -5.56 -4.00
N ILE A 43 8.55 -5.77 -2.70
CA ILE A 43 9.26 -5.03 -1.62
C ILE A 43 10.77 -5.27 -1.73
N ASP A 44 11.20 -6.54 -1.83
CA ASP A 44 12.62 -6.89 -1.94
C ASP A 44 13.27 -6.22 -3.16
N ARG A 45 12.62 -6.32 -4.33
CA ARG A 45 13.11 -5.68 -5.57
C ARG A 45 13.12 -4.16 -5.49
N ALA A 46 12.09 -3.58 -4.90
CA ALA A 46 12.02 -2.13 -4.68
C ALA A 46 13.20 -1.68 -3.83
N CYS A 47 13.48 -2.37 -2.72
CA CYS A 47 14.58 -2.06 -1.83
C CYS A 47 15.95 -2.21 -2.50
N GLN A 48 16.20 -3.36 -3.13
CA GLN A 48 17.45 -3.61 -3.87
C GLN A 48 17.71 -2.53 -4.91
N THR A 49 16.67 -2.17 -5.67
CA THR A 49 16.77 -1.13 -6.71
C THR A 49 16.92 0.26 -6.12
N LEU A 50 16.26 0.55 -5.00
CA LEU A 50 16.39 1.81 -4.27
C LEU A 50 17.83 2.00 -3.78
N TYR A 51 18.49 0.94 -3.32
CA TYR A 51 19.85 0.94 -2.77
C TYR A 51 20.93 0.89 -3.86
N SER A 52 20.66 0.22 -4.97
CA SER A 52 21.54 0.20 -6.15
C SER A 52 21.26 1.36 -7.13
N SER A 53 20.32 2.25 -6.81
CA SER A 53 19.73 3.22 -7.74
C SER A 53 20.79 3.95 -8.57
N SER A 54 20.64 3.82 -9.89
CA SER A 54 21.44 4.51 -10.89
C SER A 54 20.55 5.51 -11.63
N ARG A 55 21.19 6.48 -12.30
CA ARG A 55 20.47 7.51 -13.06
C ARG A 55 19.54 6.94 -14.14
N ASN A 56 19.71 5.70 -14.58
CA ASN A 56 18.93 5.13 -15.68
C ASN A 56 17.63 4.45 -15.22
N ILE A 57 17.38 4.40 -13.91
CA ILE A 57 16.26 3.68 -13.34
C ILE A 57 15.05 4.63 -13.17
N LYS A 58 13.84 4.10 -13.38
CA LYS A 58 12.58 4.85 -13.25
C LYS A 58 11.92 4.67 -11.88
N PHE A 59 11.99 3.47 -11.32
CA PHE A 59 11.38 3.09 -10.05
C PHE A 59 12.44 2.55 -9.07
N PRO A 60 12.26 2.65 -7.75
CA PRO A 60 11.11 3.27 -7.11
C PRO A 60 11.01 4.77 -7.39
N SER A 61 9.78 5.26 -7.50
CA SER A 61 9.41 6.65 -7.71
C SER A 61 8.98 7.28 -6.39
N VAL A 62 8.94 8.61 -6.33
CA VAL A 62 8.46 9.36 -5.17
C VAL A 62 6.94 9.43 -5.18
N TYR A 63 6.33 9.03 -4.07
CA TYR A 63 4.91 9.09 -3.82
C TYR A 63 4.59 9.94 -2.60
N VAL A 64 3.64 10.86 -2.74
CA VAL A 64 3.16 11.72 -1.65
C VAL A 64 1.90 11.06 -1.08
N ALA A 65 1.99 10.61 0.16
CA ALA A 65 1.01 9.73 0.79
C ALA A 65 0.04 10.44 1.74
N SER A 66 -0.14 11.76 1.60
CA SER A 66 -0.98 12.58 2.47
C SER A 66 -2.45 12.13 2.46
N THR A 67 -3.00 11.84 1.28
CA THR A 67 -4.42 11.46 1.13
C THR A 67 -4.70 9.99 1.36
N THR A 68 -3.68 9.13 1.28
CA THR A 68 -3.85 7.66 1.37
C THR A 68 -3.42 7.10 2.72
N PHE A 69 -2.40 7.69 3.36
CA PHE A 69 -1.82 7.23 4.63
C PHE A 69 -1.61 8.36 5.64
N SER A 70 -2.10 9.57 5.40
CA SER A 70 -1.95 10.71 6.31
C SER A 70 -0.49 11.03 6.66
N ILE A 71 0.40 10.91 5.67
CA ILE A 71 1.83 11.27 5.77
C ILE A 71 2.06 12.56 4.98
N ASP A 72 2.27 13.66 5.69
CA ASP A 72 2.42 15.00 5.10
C ASP A 72 3.87 15.54 5.11
N ASP A 73 4.70 15.00 5.98
CA ASP A 73 6.06 15.48 6.30
C ASP A 73 7.18 14.54 5.80
N ALA A 74 6.82 13.50 5.04
CA ALA A 74 7.74 12.56 4.43
C ALA A 74 7.23 12.12 3.04
N VAL A 75 8.08 11.43 2.27
CA VAL A 75 7.65 10.77 1.03
C VAL A 75 7.89 9.28 1.09
N LEU A 76 7.08 8.53 0.35
CA LEU A 76 7.26 7.09 0.16
C LEU A 76 7.87 6.80 -1.21
N PHE A 77 8.48 5.63 -1.32
CA PHE A 77 9.05 5.12 -2.55
C PHE A 77 8.12 4.04 -3.12
N ALA A 78 7.51 4.33 -4.27
CA ALA A 78 6.53 3.49 -4.93
C ALA A 78 7.19 2.56 -5.96
N TRP A 79 6.80 1.29 -5.96
CA TRP A 79 7.29 0.30 -6.92
C TRP A 79 6.13 -0.45 -7.60
N PRO A 80 6.16 -0.63 -8.93
CA PRO A 80 5.10 -1.29 -9.67
C PRO A 80 5.01 -2.79 -9.37
N ILE A 81 3.78 -3.26 -9.21
CA ILE A 81 3.51 -4.69 -9.03
C ILE A 81 3.14 -5.32 -10.38
N THR A 82 3.81 -6.43 -10.70
CA THR A 82 3.41 -7.29 -11.82
C THR A 82 2.82 -8.58 -11.28
N MET A 83 1.60 -8.94 -11.73
CA MET A 83 0.91 -10.15 -11.25
C MET A 83 1.61 -11.44 -11.64
N GLN A 84 2.52 -11.41 -12.62
CA GLN A 84 3.32 -12.57 -13.03
C GLN A 84 4.57 -12.77 -12.16
N ALA A 85 4.74 -12.00 -11.08
CA ALA A 85 5.96 -11.96 -10.25
C ALA A 85 7.26 -11.72 -11.05
N LYS A 86 7.15 -11.27 -12.30
CA LYS A 86 8.30 -10.91 -13.14
C LYS A 86 8.82 -9.55 -12.72
N GLN A 87 10.13 -9.36 -12.82
CA GLN A 87 10.72 -8.07 -12.55
C GLN A 87 10.11 -7.04 -13.51
N PHE A 88 9.59 -5.94 -12.97
CA PHE A 88 9.32 -4.78 -13.80
C PHE A 88 10.67 -4.23 -14.25
N SER A 89 11.00 -4.44 -15.52
CA SER A 89 12.19 -3.87 -16.13
C SER A 89 11.85 -2.70 -17.05
N LYS A 90 10.70 -2.78 -17.73
CA LYS A 90 10.34 -1.97 -18.92
C LYS A 90 8.83 -1.92 -19.16
N GLY A 91 8.36 -0.91 -19.89
CA GLY A 91 6.95 -0.78 -20.31
C GLY A 91 6.01 -0.08 -19.34
N ASN A 92 4.70 -0.37 -19.45
CA ASN A 92 3.65 0.22 -18.62
C ASN A 92 3.73 -0.36 -17.18
N PRO A 93 3.92 0.47 -16.14
CA PRO A 93 4.03 0.02 -14.76
C PRO A 93 2.71 -0.53 -14.17
N GLY A 94 1.60 -0.44 -14.90
CA GLY A 94 0.27 -0.76 -14.39
C GLY A 94 -0.17 0.24 -13.31
N SER A 95 -1.27 -0.04 -12.63
CA SER A 95 -1.83 0.85 -11.59
C SER A 95 -1.43 0.47 -10.17
N TYR A 96 -1.01 -0.76 -9.91
CA TYR A 96 -0.72 -1.22 -8.54
C TYR A 96 0.70 -0.84 -8.11
N ARG A 97 0.84 -0.33 -6.88
CA ARG A 97 2.14 -0.02 -6.27
C ARG A 97 2.26 -0.62 -4.88
N VAL A 98 3.45 -1.14 -4.56
CA VAL A 98 3.91 -1.25 -3.17
C VAL A 98 4.59 0.05 -2.77
N LEU A 99 4.43 0.46 -1.51
CA LEU A 99 5.03 1.65 -0.94
C LEU A 99 5.98 1.24 0.19
N ILE A 100 7.23 1.70 0.09
CA ILE A 100 8.26 1.53 1.13
C ILE A 100 8.81 2.89 1.56
N ASP A 101 9.35 2.99 2.77
CA ASP A 101 10.06 4.18 3.23
C ASP A 101 11.56 4.17 2.83
N SER A 102 12.32 5.17 3.29
CA SER A 102 13.77 5.29 3.06
C SER A 102 14.61 4.20 3.74
N SER A 103 14.01 3.42 4.65
CA SER A 103 14.60 2.28 5.35
C SER A 103 14.13 0.93 4.78
N CYS A 104 13.46 0.94 3.62
CA CYS A 104 12.85 -0.24 3.00
C CYS A 104 11.76 -0.92 3.82
N LYS A 105 11.18 -0.24 4.80
CA LYS A 105 10.04 -0.74 5.56
C LYS A 105 8.78 -0.61 4.71
N PHE A 106 7.99 -1.67 4.66
CA PHE A 106 6.72 -1.66 3.95
C PHE A 106 5.69 -0.82 4.70
N ILE A 107 5.06 0.11 3.98
CA ILE A 107 4.04 1.02 4.51
C ILE A 107 2.65 0.61 4.02
N GLY A 108 2.53 0.14 2.78
CA GLY A 108 1.26 -0.30 2.25
C GLY A 108 1.23 -0.40 0.74
N MET A 109 0.01 -0.47 0.21
CA MET A 109 -0.24 -0.61 -1.22
C MET A 109 -1.32 0.35 -1.68
N ILE A 110 -1.20 0.76 -2.94
CA ILE A 110 -2.17 1.65 -3.60
C ILE A 110 -2.46 1.21 -5.02
N VAL A 111 -3.60 1.68 -5.52
CA VAL A 111 -3.96 1.71 -6.92
C VAL A 111 -3.90 3.15 -7.39
N ILE A 112 -2.96 3.44 -8.28
CA ILE A 112 -2.86 4.71 -8.99
C ILE A 112 -4.07 4.86 -9.90
N SER A 113 -4.72 6.01 -9.84
CA SER A 113 -5.84 6.35 -10.72
C SER A 113 -5.51 7.61 -11.54
N GLU A 114 -5.80 7.57 -12.84
CA GLU A 114 -5.61 8.72 -13.72
C GLU A 114 -6.72 9.78 -13.55
N ASP A 115 -7.96 9.32 -13.29
CA ASP A 115 -9.17 10.16 -13.27
C ASP A 115 -9.72 10.43 -11.85
N LYS A 116 -9.19 9.75 -10.84
CA LYS A 116 -9.67 9.83 -9.45
C LYS A 116 -8.50 9.92 -8.49
N HIS A 117 -8.82 10.08 -7.21
CA HIS A 117 -7.83 9.92 -6.16
C HIS A 117 -7.33 8.48 -6.12
N ASP A 118 -6.04 8.32 -5.84
CA ASP A 118 -5.44 7.01 -5.61
C ASP A 118 -6.17 6.29 -4.48
N MET A 119 -6.36 4.99 -4.65
CA MET A 119 -7.07 4.17 -3.68
C MET A 119 -6.09 3.30 -2.91
N ARG A 120 -6.20 3.33 -1.58
CA ARG A 120 -5.44 2.42 -0.73
C ARG A 120 -5.95 0.99 -0.86
N CYS A 121 -5.03 0.05 -0.92
CA CYS A 121 -5.33 -1.37 -0.74
C CYS A 121 -5.19 -1.72 0.74
N TYR A 122 -5.94 -2.71 1.20
CA TYR A 122 -5.94 -3.11 2.61
C TYR A 122 -5.66 -4.59 2.79
N GLN A 123 -5.04 -4.92 3.92
CA GLN A 123 -4.89 -6.29 4.38
C GLN A 123 -6.09 -6.66 5.25
N PRO A 124 -6.89 -7.67 4.91
CA PRO A 124 -8.01 -8.09 5.73
C PRO A 124 -7.53 -8.57 7.10
N VAL A 125 -8.23 -8.16 8.16
CA VAL A 125 -7.97 -8.63 9.53
C VAL A 125 -8.91 -9.76 9.92
N ASN A 126 -8.40 -10.73 10.68
CA ASN A 126 -9.22 -11.78 11.27
C ASN A 126 -9.90 -11.25 12.55
N THR A 127 -11.22 -11.14 12.53
CA THR A 127 -12.04 -10.60 13.63
C THR A 127 -12.01 -11.47 14.89
N GLU A 128 -11.84 -12.79 14.78
CA GLU A 128 -11.72 -13.68 15.95
C GLU A 128 -10.46 -13.37 16.76
N ARG A 129 -9.39 -12.96 16.08
CA ARG A 129 -8.13 -12.56 16.73
C ARG A 129 -8.27 -11.21 17.44
N PHE A 130 -9.08 -10.31 16.90
CA PHE A 130 -9.32 -8.97 17.48
C PHE A 130 -10.20 -9.02 18.72
N GLN A 131 -11.25 -9.85 18.75
CA GLN A 131 -12.12 -9.98 19.93
C GLN A 131 -11.35 -10.48 21.16
N ASN A 132 -10.31 -11.28 20.96
CA ASN A 132 -9.43 -11.75 22.04
C ASN A 132 -8.44 -10.68 22.53
N LEU A 133 -8.10 -9.68 21.71
CA LEU A 133 -7.15 -8.60 22.04
C LEU A 133 -7.85 -7.39 22.67
N SER A 134 -9.05 -7.01 22.20
CA SER A 134 -9.80 -5.84 22.71
C SER A 134 -10.33 -5.99 24.15
N LEU A 135 -10.22 -7.17 24.77
CA LEU A 135 -10.50 -7.34 26.21
C LEU A 135 -9.40 -6.75 27.11
N SER A 136 -8.26 -6.33 26.54
CA SER A 136 -7.06 -5.94 27.31
C SER A 136 -6.62 -4.47 27.19
N SER A 137 -7.18 -3.68 26.27
CA SER A 137 -6.76 -2.30 25.99
C SER A 137 -7.96 -1.38 25.77
N GLY A 138 -7.98 -0.23 26.46
CA GLY A 138 -9.04 0.77 26.34
C GLY A 138 -9.17 1.37 24.93
N GLN A 139 -10.42 1.63 24.54
CA GLN A 139 -10.87 2.38 23.36
C GLN A 139 -10.10 2.11 22.05
N GLU A 140 -9.93 0.84 21.70
CA GLU A 140 -9.42 0.46 20.37
C GLU A 140 -10.42 0.82 19.26
N LYS A 141 -9.91 1.36 18.15
CA LYS A 141 -10.72 1.58 16.93
C LYS A 141 -11.28 0.25 16.46
N GLN A 142 -12.57 0.23 16.14
CA GLN A 142 -13.20 -0.97 15.60
C GLN A 142 -12.84 -1.16 14.13
N PRO A 143 -12.62 -2.41 13.68
CA PRO A 143 -12.40 -2.69 12.28
C PRO A 143 -13.63 -2.31 11.45
N ILE A 144 -13.38 -1.84 10.24
CA ILE A 144 -14.42 -1.42 9.31
C ILE A 144 -14.74 -2.57 8.37
N PHE A 145 -16.02 -2.89 8.24
CA PHE A 145 -16.50 -3.87 7.29
C PHE A 145 -16.43 -3.32 5.85
N ARG A 146 -15.70 -4.00 4.97
CA ARG A 146 -15.49 -3.60 3.57
C ARG A 146 -16.29 -4.43 2.57
N GLY A 147 -16.73 -5.63 2.94
CA GLY A 147 -17.53 -6.48 2.09
C GLY A 147 -17.15 -7.95 2.21
N TYR A 148 -17.23 -8.69 1.10
CA TYR A 148 -17.09 -10.14 1.12
C TYR A 148 -16.07 -10.63 0.09
N ARG A 149 -15.39 -11.73 0.41
CA ARG A 149 -14.56 -12.51 -0.53
C ARG A 149 -15.16 -13.89 -0.72
N CYS A 150 -15.66 -14.14 -1.92
CA CYS A 150 -16.15 -15.44 -2.35
C CYS A 150 -15.10 -16.06 -3.29
N GLN A 151 -14.24 -16.94 -2.77
CA GLN A 151 -13.07 -17.45 -3.49
C GLN A 151 -12.19 -16.30 -4.00
N ASN A 152 -12.09 -16.11 -5.32
CA ASN A 152 -11.30 -15.05 -5.94
C ASN A 152 -12.12 -13.79 -6.29
N LYS A 153 -13.43 -13.77 -6.00
CA LYS A 153 -14.31 -12.62 -6.27
C LYS A 153 -14.47 -11.79 -4.99
N VAL A 154 -14.10 -10.52 -5.08
CA VAL A 154 -14.31 -9.53 -4.01
C VAL A 154 -15.56 -8.70 -4.34
N LEU A 155 -16.43 -8.52 -3.36
CA LEU A 155 -17.69 -7.78 -3.47
C LEU A 155 -17.74 -6.71 -2.37
N HIS A 156 -17.52 -5.45 -2.76
CA HIS A 156 -17.54 -4.31 -1.84
C HIS A 156 -18.94 -4.07 -1.27
N ILE A 157 -19.04 -3.74 0.02
CA ILE A 157 -20.31 -3.63 0.74
C ILE A 157 -21.29 -2.65 0.08
N LEU A 158 -20.82 -1.51 -0.43
CA LEU A 158 -21.69 -0.55 -1.12
C LEU A 158 -22.35 -1.15 -2.38
N LYS A 159 -21.64 -2.03 -3.11
CA LYS A 159 -22.19 -2.74 -4.27
C LYS A 159 -23.23 -3.76 -3.82
N VAL A 160 -22.94 -4.53 -2.78
CA VAL A 160 -23.85 -5.53 -2.20
C VAL A 160 -25.14 -4.87 -1.70
N GLU A 161 -25.05 -3.78 -0.95
CA GLU A 161 -26.20 -3.00 -0.47
C GLU A 161 -27.03 -2.42 -1.63
N SER A 162 -26.36 -1.88 -2.66
CA SER A 162 -27.05 -1.38 -3.85
C SER A 162 -27.86 -2.47 -4.56
N ILE A 163 -27.27 -3.66 -4.74
CA ILE A 163 -27.94 -4.82 -5.36
C ILE A 163 -29.10 -5.29 -4.49
N ARG A 164 -28.89 -5.42 -3.19
CA ARG A 164 -29.92 -5.82 -2.22
C ARG A 164 -31.10 -4.86 -2.27
N ASN A 165 -30.87 -3.56 -2.19
CA ASN A 165 -31.93 -2.55 -2.23
C ASN A 165 -32.74 -2.61 -3.53
N LYS A 166 -32.07 -2.70 -4.68
CA LYS A 166 -32.77 -2.82 -5.98
C LYS A 166 -33.57 -4.11 -6.09
N SER A 167 -33.01 -5.24 -5.65
CA SER A 167 -33.67 -6.55 -5.69
C SER A 167 -34.91 -6.59 -4.80
N ILE A 168 -34.83 -6.02 -3.59
CA ILE A 168 -35.98 -5.93 -2.67
C ILE A 168 -37.06 -5.00 -3.21
N ASN A 169 -36.69 -3.88 -3.82
CA ASN A 169 -37.65 -2.96 -4.45
C ASN A 169 -38.41 -3.65 -5.61
N LEU A 170 -37.70 -4.40 -6.46
CA LEU A 170 -38.30 -5.19 -7.54
C LEU A 170 -39.25 -6.27 -6.99
N TYR A 171 -38.81 -7.02 -5.98
CA TYR A 171 -39.63 -8.02 -5.31
C TYR A 171 -40.94 -7.42 -4.75
N ASN A 172 -40.84 -6.29 -4.05
CA ASN A 172 -42.00 -5.59 -3.50
C ASN A 172 -42.96 -5.09 -4.59
N LEU A 173 -42.43 -4.57 -5.70
CA LEU A 173 -43.23 -4.14 -6.85
C LEU A 173 -44.01 -5.30 -7.47
N TRP A 174 -43.39 -6.48 -7.63
CA TRP A 174 -44.10 -7.64 -8.17
C TRP A 174 -45.14 -8.18 -7.21
N LYS A 175 -44.85 -8.17 -5.91
CA LYS A 175 -45.81 -8.53 -4.88
C LYS A 175 -47.03 -7.61 -4.90
N SER A 176 -46.84 -6.29 -5.03
CA SER A 176 -47.95 -5.33 -5.13
C SER A 176 -48.76 -5.47 -6.42
N GLN A 177 -48.15 -5.97 -7.49
CA GLN A 177 -48.81 -6.31 -8.76
C GLN A 177 -49.54 -7.68 -8.72
N GLY A 178 -49.56 -8.36 -7.57
CA GLY A 178 -50.20 -9.68 -7.44
C GLY A 178 -49.47 -10.81 -8.19
N LYS A 179 -48.22 -10.58 -8.63
CA LYS A 179 -47.43 -11.65 -9.26
C LYS A 179 -47.02 -12.67 -8.22
N LYS A 180 -47.08 -13.95 -8.57
CA LYS A 180 -46.55 -15.04 -7.74
C LYS A 180 -45.02 -14.95 -7.72
N THR A 181 -44.47 -14.33 -6.68
CA THR A 181 -43.03 -14.17 -6.45
C THR A 181 -42.66 -14.66 -5.05
N SER A 182 -41.50 -15.30 -4.93
CA SER A 182 -40.94 -15.75 -3.65
C SER A 182 -39.44 -15.55 -3.67
N LEU A 183 -38.88 -15.18 -2.52
CA LEU A 183 -37.43 -15.20 -2.35
C LEU A 183 -36.96 -16.65 -2.25
N TYR A 184 -35.76 -16.92 -2.75
CA TYR A 184 -35.18 -18.26 -2.73
C TYR A 184 -34.71 -18.59 -1.31
N SER A 185 -34.99 -19.80 -0.84
CA SER A 185 -34.32 -20.36 0.34
C SER A 185 -33.89 -21.80 0.04
N PHE A 186 -32.83 -22.25 0.71
CA PHE A 186 -32.35 -23.61 0.63
C PHE A 186 -31.98 -24.06 2.03
N GLU A 187 -32.48 -25.23 2.45
CA GLU A 187 -32.23 -25.78 3.79
C GLU A 187 -30.72 -25.91 4.08
N ALA A 188 -29.92 -26.24 3.07
CA ALA A 188 -28.47 -26.31 3.19
C ALA A 188 -27.85 -24.95 3.60
N VAL A 189 -28.43 -23.83 3.16
CA VAL A 189 -27.96 -22.50 3.53
C VAL A 189 -28.55 -22.05 4.87
N ASP A 190 -29.80 -22.40 5.17
CA ASP A 190 -30.37 -22.19 6.51
C ASP A 190 -29.50 -22.85 7.59
N LYS A 191 -29.00 -24.07 7.33
CA LYS A 191 -28.04 -24.77 8.19
C LYS A 191 -26.71 -24.03 8.35
N LEU A 192 -26.22 -23.37 7.30
CA LEU A 192 -24.98 -22.60 7.39
C LEU A 192 -25.13 -21.39 8.31
N PHE A 193 -26.29 -20.74 8.33
CA PHE A 193 -26.54 -19.53 9.13
C PHE A 193 -27.32 -19.78 10.42
N GLU A 194 -27.66 -21.05 10.69
CA GLU A 194 -28.41 -21.48 11.88
C GLU A 194 -29.76 -20.74 12.04
N THR A 195 -30.33 -20.26 10.94
CA THR A 195 -31.57 -19.50 10.91
C THR A 195 -32.21 -19.55 9.52
N PRO A 196 -33.54 -19.44 9.39
CA PRO A 196 -34.18 -19.34 8.08
C PRO A 196 -33.71 -18.07 7.35
N ILE A 197 -33.11 -18.25 6.17
CA ILE A 197 -32.62 -17.15 5.35
C ILE A 197 -33.31 -17.09 4.00
N SER A 198 -33.10 -15.98 3.30
CA SER A 198 -33.49 -15.80 1.91
C SER A 198 -32.29 -15.36 1.08
N LEU A 199 -32.29 -15.70 -0.21
CA LEU A 199 -31.19 -15.46 -1.12
C LEU A 199 -31.59 -14.49 -2.23
N LEU A 200 -30.67 -13.57 -2.52
CA LEU A 200 -30.71 -12.69 -3.69
C LEU A 200 -29.47 -12.95 -4.55
N PRO A 201 -29.56 -12.96 -5.88
CA PRO A 201 -28.38 -13.05 -6.73
C PRO A 201 -27.46 -11.84 -6.51
N SER A 202 -26.14 -12.05 -6.53
CA SER A 202 -25.14 -10.97 -6.36
C SER A 202 -25.00 -10.04 -7.56
N ASP A 203 -25.71 -10.30 -8.65
CA ASP A 203 -25.70 -9.52 -9.88
C ASP A 203 -27.15 -9.47 -10.35
N MET A 204 -27.66 -8.27 -10.67
CA MET A 204 -29.03 -8.12 -11.16
C MET A 204 -29.07 -8.24 -12.68
N ALA A 205 -29.96 -9.08 -13.21
CA ALA A 205 -30.46 -8.92 -14.56
C ALA A 205 -31.86 -8.28 -14.51
N ILE A 206 -32.15 -7.39 -15.47
CA ILE A 206 -33.41 -6.63 -15.56
C ILE A 206 -34.51 -7.47 -16.24
N THR A 207 -34.23 -8.72 -16.56
CA THR A 207 -35.07 -9.58 -17.40
C THR A 207 -36.16 -10.29 -16.61
N LEU A 208 -37.33 -10.46 -17.25
CA LEU A 208 -38.55 -11.04 -16.66
C LEU A 208 -38.43 -12.52 -16.26
N ASN A 209 -37.32 -13.20 -16.58
CA ASN A 209 -37.19 -14.65 -16.55
C ASN A 209 -36.13 -15.12 -15.53
N HIS A 210 -36.42 -14.95 -14.24
CA HIS A 210 -35.52 -15.23 -13.11
C HIS A 210 -34.99 -16.66 -13.01
N ASN A 211 -35.72 -17.65 -13.54
CA ASN A 211 -35.39 -19.07 -13.31
C ASN A 211 -34.12 -19.53 -14.07
N THR A 212 -33.82 -18.94 -15.22
CA THR A 212 -32.64 -19.29 -16.05
C THR A 212 -31.33 -18.69 -15.54
N GLU A 213 -31.38 -17.61 -14.75
CA GLU A 213 -30.20 -16.82 -14.37
C GLU A 213 -29.55 -17.27 -13.06
N ILE A 214 -30.35 -17.80 -12.15
CA ILE A 214 -29.91 -18.40 -10.87
C ILE A 214 -29.05 -19.64 -11.09
N LEU A 215 -29.22 -20.29 -12.24
CA LEU A 215 -28.34 -21.39 -12.67
C LEU A 215 -26.95 -20.88 -13.08
N SER A 216 -26.82 -19.61 -13.46
CA SER A 216 -25.57 -19.02 -13.97
C SER A 216 -24.79 -18.22 -12.94
N ASN A 217 -25.45 -17.58 -11.96
CA ASN A 217 -24.77 -16.81 -10.92
C ASN A 217 -24.46 -17.71 -9.71
N PRO A 218 -23.18 -18.00 -9.41
CA PRO A 218 -22.85 -18.81 -8.26
C PRO A 218 -22.82 -18.03 -6.94
N TYR A 219 -22.98 -16.70 -6.95
CA TYR A 219 -22.83 -15.86 -5.76
C TYR A 219 -24.18 -15.28 -5.30
N PHE A 220 -24.49 -15.42 -4.02
CA PHE A 220 -25.76 -14.98 -3.45
C PHE A 220 -25.57 -14.14 -2.19
N ILE A 221 -26.36 -13.08 -2.09
CA ILE A 221 -26.53 -12.26 -0.89
C ILE A 221 -27.53 -12.98 0.00
N VAL A 222 -27.16 -13.20 1.26
CA VAL A 222 -28.01 -13.83 2.27
C VAL A 222 -28.68 -12.74 3.09
N ILE A 223 -30.00 -12.79 3.17
CA ILE A 223 -30.81 -11.84 3.91
C ILE A 223 -31.75 -12.54 4.90
N ASN A 224 -32.05 -11.86 6.00
CA ASN A 224 -33.03 -12.35 6.98
C ASN A 224 -34.47 -11.93 6.62
N SER A 225 -35.43 -12.25 7.50
CA SER A 225 -36.85 -11.92 7.32
C SER A 225 -37.15 -10.42 7.33
N GLN A 226 -36.28 -9.58 7.90
CA GLN A 226 -36.33 -8.11 7.77
C GLN A 226 -35.57 -7.60 6.53
N HIS A 227 -35.24 -8.51 5.62
CA HIS A 227 -34.41 -8.31 4.43
C HIS A 227 -32.99 -7.82 4.74
N LYS A 228 -32.52 -7.75 5.99
CA LYS A 228 -31.17 -7.26 6.31
C LYS A 228 -30.11 -8.27 5.86
N ILE A 229 -28.96 -7.79 5.39
CA ILE A 229 -27.85 -8.65 4.98
C ILE A 229 -27.28 -9.33 6.22
N VAL A 230 -27.14 -10.65 6.16
CA VAL A 230 -26.49 -11.47 7.20
C VAL A 230 -25.23 -12.17 6.71
N GLY A 231 -24.96 -12.13 5.39
CA GLY A 231 -23.73 -12.66 4.82
C GLY A 231 -23.83 -12.84 3.31
N MET A 232 -22.85 -13.55 2.76
CA MET A 232 -22.85 -14.02 1.37
C MET A 232 -22.48 -15.49 1.29
N VAL A 233 -22.96 -16.16 0.25
CA VAL A 233 -22.61 -17.54 -0.05
C VAL A 233 -22.26 -17.74 -1.51
N ILE A 234 -21.44 -18.75 -1.76
CA ILE A 234 -21.17 -19.28 -3.09
C ILE A 234 -21.79 -20.68 -3.24
N ARG A 235 -22.45 -20.90 -4.37
CA ARG A 235 -23.01 -22.17 -4.82
C ARG A 235 -21.96 -22.92 -5.64
N GLY A 236 -21.52 -24.06 -5.13
CA GLY A 236 -20.78 -25.07 -5.89
C GLY A 236 -21.72 -26.03 -6.61
N TYR A 237 -21.15 -27.07 -7.23
CA TYR A 237 -21.94 -28.09 -7.96
C TYR A 237 -23.00 -28.74 -7.06
N ASN A 238 -22.61 -29.15 -5.84
CA ASN A 238 -23.48 -29.80 -4.85
C ASN A 238 -23.27 -29.26 -3.42
N SER A 239 -22.69 -28.06 -3.28
CA SER A 239 -22.34 -27.52 -1.98
C SER A 239 -22.60 -26.02 -1.93
N TRP A 240 -22.71 -25.52 -0.70
CA TRP A 240 -22.77 -24.10 -0.39
C TRP A 240 -21.65 -23.78 0.58
N ALA A 241 -20.99 -22.65 0.38
CA ALA A 241 -19.97 -22.16 1.28
C ALA A 241 -20.22 -20.69 1.61
N LYS A 242 -19.98 -20.31 2.87
CA LYS A 242 -19.94 -18.91 3.28
C LYS A 242 -18.78 -18.21 2.61
N CYS A 243 -18.99 -16.96 2.21
CA CYS A 243 -17.90 -16.09 1.79
C CYS A 243 -17.22 -15.49 3.02
N ASP A 244 -15.92 -15.22 2.92
CA ASP A 244 -15.17 -14.56 3.98
C ASP A 244 -15.66 -13.12 4.11
N GLU A 245 -15.84 -12.65 5.34
CA GLU A 245 -16.05 -11.23 5.60
C GLU A 245 -14.72 -10.49 5.57
N LEU A 246 -14.68 -9.36 4.87
CA LEU A 246 -13.49 -8.52 4.74
C LEU A 246 -13.59 -7.36 5.70
N TRP A 247 -12.76 -7.42 6.73
CA TRP A 247 -12.63 -6.40 7.76
C TRP A 247 -11.28 -5.71 7.65
N GLU A 248 -11.24 -4.43 7.94
CA GLU A 248 -10.02 -3.63 7.83
C GLU A 248 -9.79 -2.79 9.08
N MET A 249 -8.54 -2.73 9.54
CA MET A 249 -8.07 -1.67 10.43
C MET A 249 -7.53 -0.52 9.60
N GLU A 250 -8.18 0.64 9.66
CA GLU A 250 -7.67 1.82 8.95
C GLU A 250 -6.33 2.27 9.55
N PRO A 251 -5.37 2.74 8.71
CA PRO A 251 -4.11 3.27 9.18
C PRO A 251 -4.34 4.42 10.15
N GLU A 252 -3.55 4.46 11.20
CA GLU A 252 -3.53 5.60 12.09
C GLU A 252 -2.61 6.69 11.53
N PRO A 253 -2.94 7.97 11.73
CA PRO A 253 -2.00 9.04 11.44
C PRO A 253 -0.76 8.81 12.31
N ASN A 254 0.39 8.63 11.67
CA ASN A 254 1.65 8.57 12.41
C ASN A 254 2.01 9.99 12.83
N LEU A 255 1.84 10.30 14.11
CA LEU A 255 2.35 11.54 14.69
C LEU A 255 3.68 11.21 15.37
N SER A 256 4.77 11.83 14.91
CA SER A 256 6.02 11.78 15.64
C SER A 256 5.86 12.54 16.95
N SER A 257 6.29 11.93 18.05
CA SER A 257 6.41 12.61 19.35
C SER A 257 7.74 13.33 19.51
N ASP A 258 8.73 13.00 18.67
CA ASP A 258 10.05 13.63 18.64
C ASP A 258 10.09 14.72 17.57
N PRO A 259 10.33 16.00 17.94
CA PRO A 259 10.39 17.10 16.97
C PRO A 259 11.57 17.00 15.99
N SER A 260 12.53 16.10 16.23
CA SER A 260 13.66 15.83 15.34
C SER A 260 13.38 14.73 14.31
N GLU A 261 12.21 14.09 14.38
CA GLU A 261 11.79 13.04 13.46
C GLU A 261 10.45 13.37 12.79
N ASN A 262 10.29 12.90 11.56
CA ASN A 262 9.01 12.99 10.84
C ASN A 262 8.09 11.80 11.16
N SER A 263 6.88 11.79 10.60
CA SER A 263 5.89 10.72 10.78
C SER A 263 6.35 9.30 10.41
N LEU A 264 7.47 9.15 9.69
CA LEU A 264 8.08 7.87 9.35
C LEU A 264 9.26 7.49 10.27
N GLY A 265 9.59 8.32 11.26
CA GLY A 265 10.78 8.16 12.10
C GLY A 265 12.08 8.52 11.37
N GLU A 266 12.00 9.29 10.27
CA GLU A 266 13.20 9.79 9.60
C GLU A 266 13.70 11.04 10.31
N ARG A 267 15.02 11.18 10.42
CA ARG A 267 15.63 12.39 10.97
C ARG A 267 15.30 13.59 10.08
N ILE A 268 14.91 14.70 10.69
CA ILE A 268 14.76 15.98 10.02
C ILE A 268 16.13 16.66 9.96
N PHE A 269 16.68 16.80 8.75
CA PHE A 269 18.01 17.39 8.55
C PHE A 269 17.94 18.91 8.44
N GLU A 270 18.82 19.60 9.18
CA GLU A 270 18.92 21.05 9.13
C GLU A 270 19.35 21.55 7.74
N GLY A 271 18.82 22.72 7.34
CA GLY A 271 19.20 23.38 6.08
C GLY A 271 18.57 22.79 4.81
N VAL A 272 17.88 21.65 4.90
CA VAL A 272 17.11 21.07 3.80
C VAL A 272 15.93 21.98 3.45
N LYS A 273 15.75 22.24 2.15
CA LYS A 273 14.63 23.03 1.59
C LYS A 273 14.10 22.37 0.33
N ALA A 274 13.04 22.94 -0.24
CA ALA A 274 12.55 22.57 -1.57
C ALA A 274 13.48 23.08 -2.68
N TYR A 275 13.55 22.35 -3.78
CA TYR A 275 14.39 22.67 -4.94
C TYR A 275 13.66 22.47 -6.26
N LYS A 276 14.00 23.31 -7.23
CA LYS A 276 13.63 23.17 -8.64
C LYS A 276 14.85 22.84 -9.49
N CYS A 277 14.78 21.70 -10.14
CA CYS A 277 15.84 21.11 -10.94
C CYS A 277 15.32 20.89 -12.36
N GLY A 278 15.68 21.78 -13.29
CA GLY A 278 15.06 21.79 -14.62
C GLY A 278 13.54 22.03 -14.51
N ASN A 279 12.75 21.09 -15.02
CA ASN A 279 11.28 21.14 -14.97
C ASN A 279 10.68 20.42 -13.75
N MET A 280 11.52 19.83 -12.88
CA MET A 280 11.07 19.02 -11.75
C MET A 280 11.18 19.80 -10.45
N ASN A 281 10.17 19.64 -9.59
CA ASN A 281 10.13 20.21 -8.26
C ASN A 281 10.26 19.09 -7.23
N PHE A 282 11.12 19.32 -6.23
CA PHE A 282 11.32 18.43 -5.09
C PHE A 282 10.95 19.19 -3.82
N SER A 283 9.99 18.67 -3.05
CA SER A 283 9.59 19.25 -1.77
C SER A 283 10.67 19.08 -0.71
N THR A 284 10.60 19.84 0.38
CA THR A 284 11.48 19.66 1.54
C THR A 284 11.41 18.24 2.07
N ALA A 285 10.20 17.69 2.24
CA ALA A 285 9.98 16.31 2.66
C ALA A 285 10.65 15.30 1.71
N SER A 286 10.51 15.51 0.39
CA SER A 286 11.17 14.68 -0.61
C SER A 286 12.69 14.71 -0.45
N ILE A 287 13.31 15.88 -0.34
CA ILE A 287 14.77 15.97 -0.18
C ILE A 287 15.22 15.31 1.12
N ASN A 288 14.46 15.50 2.21
CA ASN A 288 14.77 14.89 3.50
C ASN A 288 14.79 13.36 3.44
N SER A 289 13.74 12.72 2.90
CA SER A 289 13.68 11.25 2.79
C SER A 289 14.75 10.68 1.86
N HIS A 290 15.17 11.43 0.82
CA HIS A 290 16.30 11.02 -0.02
C HIS A 290 17.64 11.13 0.71
N LEU A 291 17.82 12.15 1.55
CA LEU A 291 19.01 12.29 2.37
C LEU A 291 19.08 11.19 3.42
N GLN A 292 17.95 10.90 4.09
CA GLN A 292 17.82 9.76 5.00
C GLN A 292 18.22 8.45 4.32
N LEU A 293 17.66 8.16 3.14
CA LEU A 293 18.02 6.98 2.33
C LEU A 293 19.53 6.94 2.04
N ALA A 294 20.10 8.05 1.59
CA ALA A 294 21.49 8.10 1.19
C ALA A 294 22.42 7.87 2.40
N CYS A 295 22.06 8.42 3.56
CA CYS A 295 22.73 8.22 4.83
C CYS A 295 22.67 6.78 5.32
N ASN A 296 21.49 6.16 5.27
CA ASN A 296 21.31 4.75 5.60
C ASN A 296 22.29 3.89 4.80
N ILE A 297 22.43 4.16 3.49
CA ILE A 297 23.31 3.39 2.60
C ILE A 297 24.80 3.55 2.94
N ILE A 298 25.27 4.74 3.28
CA ILE A 298 26.71 4.95 3.59
C ILE A 298 27.09 4.28 4.92
N ASN A 299 26.17 4.27 5.88
CA ASN A 299 26.40 3.71 7.20
C ASN A 299 26.22 2.19 7.28
N LEU A 300 25.80 1.53 6.18
CA LEU A 300 25.73 0.07 6.13
C LEU A 300 27.13 -0.55 6.28
N PRO A 301 27.30 -1.57 7.14
CA PRO A 301 28.55 -2.31 7.24
C PRO A 301 28.93 -2.91 5.88
N ARG A 302 30.14 -2.62 5.39
CA ARG A 302 30.65 -3.24 4.15
C ARG A 302 30.93 -4.72 4.43
N SER A 303 30.01 -5.61 4.06
CA SER A 303 30.27 -7.05 4.09
C SER A 303 31.28 -7.44 3.00
N SER A 304 32.20 -8.33 3.35
CA SER A 304 33.30 -8.82 2.50
C SER A 304 32.84 -9.62 1.27
N ASP A 305 31.57 -10.03 1.19
CA ASP A 305 31.04 -10.93 0.14
C ASP A 305 30.05 -10.28 -0.84
N SER A 306 29.89 -8.96 -0.83
CA SER A 306 29.01 -8.28 -1.81
C SER A 306 29.73 -7.94 -3.12
N SER A 307 30.27 -8.95 -3.79
CA SER A 307 30.55 -8.84 -5.22
C SER A 307 29.22 -8.66 -5.96
N SER A 308 29.00 -7.46 -6.54
CA SER A 308 28.10 -7.16 -7.68
C SER A 308 26.77 -6.37 -7.48
N ALA A 309 26.69 -5.29 -6.68
CA ALA A 309 25.54 -4.36 -6.82
C ALA A 309 25.71 -2.85 -6.50
N GLY A 310 26.84 -2.38 -5.94
CA GLY A 310 26.96 -0.95 -5.51
C GLY A 310 28.14 -0.14 -6.10
N SER A 311 28.94 -0.72 -6.99
CA SER A 311 30.38 -0.40 -7.05
C SER A 311 30.81 0.88 -7.81
N HIS A 312 29.91 1.65 -8.44
CA HIS A 312 30.35 2.82 -9.25
C HIS A 312 29.69 4.16 -8.92
N THR A 313 28.59 4.20 -8.17
CA THR A 313 27.89 5.44 -7.80
C THR A 313 28.27 5.97 -6.42
N ASN A 314 28.83 5.09 -5.57
CA ASN A 314 29.22 5.35 -4.18
C ASN A 314 30.71 5.71 -4.04
N ARG A 315 31.26 6.53 -4.95
CA ARG A 315 32.59 7.11 -4.75
C ARG A 315 32.43 8.60 -4.48
N PRO A 316 33.08 9.11 -3.43
CA PRO A 316 33.01 10.53 -3.18
C PRO A 316 33.75 11.29 -4.27
N ILE A 317 33.28 12.49 -4.56
CA ILE A 317 33.79 13.38 -5.60
C ILE A 317 34.26 14.70 -4.98
N LYS A 318 35.21 15.37 -5.63
CA LYS A 318 35.52 16.77 -5.30
C LYS A 318 34.60 17.67 -6.11
N VAL A 319 33.93 18.61 -5.43
CA VAL A 319 33.12 19.65 -6.07
C VAL A 319 33.70 21.00 -5.65
N PRO A 320 34.51 21.65 -6.51
CA PRO A 320 35.25 22.86 -6.13
C PRO A 320 34.40 24.00 -5.56
N LYS A 321 33.13 24.09 -5.96
CA LYS A 321 32.18 25.09 -5.46
C LYS A 321 31.73 24.87 -4.01
N ILE A 322 31.80 23.65 -3.51
CA ILE A 322 31.37 23.27 -2.16
C ILE A 322 32.56 23.30 -1.20
N GLY A 323 33.75 23.00 -1.71
CA GLY A 323 35.00 23.09 -0.97
C GLY A 323 36.06 22.13 -1.51
N ASN A 324 37.19 22.04 -0.79
CA ASN A 324 38.30 21.15 -1.13
C ASN A 324 38.17 19.73 -0.55
N PHE A 325 36.99 19.37 -0.05
CA PHE A 325 36.71 18.06 0.54
C PHE A 325 35.89 17.17 -0.40
N TYR A 326 35.80 15.90 -0.01
CA TYR A 326 35.14 14.84 -0.77
C TYR A 326 33.67 14.75 -0.34
N VAL A 327 32.75 14.80 -1.30
CA VAL A 327 31.31 14.67 -1.06
C VAL A 327 30.73 13.45 -1.77
N TRP A 328 29.77 12.83 -1.14
CA TRP A 328 28.94 11.78 -1.71
C TRP A 328 27.82 12.37 -2.54
N LYS A 329 27.30 11.54 -3.45
CA LYS A 329 26.20 11.93 -4.33
C LYS A 329 25.18 10.82 -4.46
N ARG A 330 23.91 11.18 -4.52
CA ARG A 330 22.83 10.23 -4.76
C ARG A 330 21.81 10.80 -5.72
N ALA A 331 21.35 9.99 -6.68
CA ALA A 331 20.28 10.40 -7.58
C ALA A 331 18.96 10.53 -6.81
N LEU A 332 18.24 11.62 -7.07
CA LEU A 332 16.88 11.79 -6.57
C LEU A 332 15.93 10.93 -7.40
N GLN A 333 15.04 10.17 -6.77
CA GLN A 333 13.96 9.49 -7.48
C GLN A 333 12.94 10.49 -8.00
N LEU A 334 12.29 10.12 -9.10
CA LEU A 334 11.33 10.99 -9.78
C LEU A 334 9.95 10.89 -9.13
N PRO A 335 9.16 11.98 -9.09
CA PRO A 335 7.75 11.89 -8.78
C PRO A 335 7.03 10.83 -9.62
N GLU A 336 6.05 10.13 -9.04
CA GLU A 336 5.30 9.03 -9.69
C GLU A 336 4.81 9.37 -11.11
N LYS A 337 4.25 10.58 -11.29
CA LYS A 337 3.78 11.06 -12.60
C LYS A 337 4.92 11.18 -13.61
N ASP A 338 6.06 11.74 -13.20
CA ASP A 338 7.22 11.93 -14.05
C ASP A 338 7.92 10.59 -14.37
N ALA A 339 8.01 9.70 -13.38
CA ALA A 339 8.58 8.35 -13.53
C ALA A 339 7.80 7.53 -14.58
N SER A 340 6.47 7.65 -14.57
CA SER A 340 5.57 6.96 -15.50
C SER A 340 5.71 7.46 -16.94
N LEU A 341 5.93 8.76 -17.14
CA LEU A 341 6.10 9.38 -18.46
C LEU A 341 7.51 9.28 -19.03
N LYS A 342 8.50 9.00 -18.19
CA LYS A 342 9.91 8.98 -18.57
C LYS A 342 10.19 7.92 -19.64
N THR A 343 10.88 8.30 -20.72
CA THR A 343 11.33 7.35 -21.75
C THR A 343 12.42 6.41 -21.22
N GLU A 344 12.44 5.18 -21.70
CA GLU A 344 13.47 4.20 -21.31
C GLU A 344 14.87 4.68 -21.69
N GLY A 345 15.83 4.48 -20.78
CA GLY A 345 17.23 4.86 -21.00
C GLY A 345 17.57 6.33 -20.76
N SER A 346 16.57 7.19 -20.49
CA SER A 346 16.84 8.58 -20.12
C SER A 346 17.47 8.69 -18.72
N LYS A 347 18.50 9.53 -18.62
CA LYS A 347 19.24 9.74 -17.37
C LYS A 347 18.49 10.67 -16.44
N ASN A 348 18.40 10.26 -15.18
CA ASN A 348 17.96 11.07 -14.06
C ASN A 348 19.13 11.94 -13.62
N ASN A 349 19.01 13.24 -13.88
CA ASN A 349 20.10 14.19 -13.69
C ASN A 349 20.17 14.87 -12.31
N PRO A 350 19.06 15.08 -11.58
CA PRO A 350 19.11 15.57 -10.21
C PRO A 350 19.83 14.62 -9.26
N VAL A 351 20.70 15.17 -8.43
CA VAL A 351 21.40 14.49 -7.34
C VAL A 351 21.44 15.35 -6.09
N ILE A 352 21.42 14.72 -4.92
CA ILE A 352 21.81 15.35 -3.66
C ILE A 352 23.29 15.17 -3.42
N LEU A 353 23.94 16.16 -2.80
CA LEU A 353 25.32 16.10 -2.34
C LEU A 353 25.37 16.20 -0.81
N PHE A 354 26.21 15.36 -0.19
CA PHE A 354 26.30 15.22 1.27
C PHE A 354 27.66 14.63 1.69
N ASP A 355 28.06 14.73 2.96
CA ASP A 355 29.29 14.09 3.50
C ASP A 355 28.98 12.78 4.24
N GLN A 356 30.02 12.21 4.86
CA GLN A 356 29.94 10.96 5.61
C GLN A 356 29.16 11.12 6.92
N GLU A 357 29.16 12.32 7.48
CA GLU A 357 28.41 12.74 8.66
C GLU A 357 26.96 13.14 8.34
N CYS A 358 26.54 12.97 7.08
CA CYS A 358 25.20 13.30 6.58
C CYS A 358 24.85 14.78 6.58
N ASN A 359 25.85 15.67 6.55
CA ASN A 359 25.63 17.09 6.32
C ASN A 359 25.23 17.32 4.86
N PHE A 360 24.18 18.12 4.66
CA PHE A 360 23.59 18.39 3.36
C PHE A 360 24.26 19.58 2.65
N TYR A 361 24.68 19.40 1.38
CA TYR A 361 25.30 20.46 0.56
C TYR A 361 24.46 20.90 -0.64
N GLY A 362 23.18 20.54 -0.68
CA GLY A 362 22.27 21.01 -1.71
C GLY A 362 22.00 20.00 -2.84
N VAL A 363 21.06 20.39 -3.70
CA VAL A 363 20.63 19.60 -4.86
C VAL A 363 21.28 20.16 -6.12
N HIS A 364 21.74 19.25 -6.97
CA HIS A 364 22.47 19.60 -8.19
C HIS A 364 21.95 18.79 -9.39
N TRP A 365 22.22 19.29 -10.58
CA TRP A 365 21.83 18.70 -11.85
C TRP A 365 23.04 18.36 -12.71
N TYR A 366 23.02 17.18 -13.32
CA TYR A 366 24.01 16.79 -14.32
C TYR A 366 23.75 17.40 -15.70
N ILE A 367 24.70 18.19 -16.19
CA ILE A 367 24.76 18.65 -17.59
C ILE A 367 26.02 18.06 -18.23
N GLY A 368 25.87 16.93 -18.92
CA GLY A 368 27.01 16.14 -19.41
C GLY A 368 27.83 15.59 -18.24
N SER A 369 29.10 16.01 -18.14
CA SER A 369 29.98 15.70 -17.01
C SER A 369 29.98 16.75 -15.89
N LYS A 370 29.33 17.91 -16.12
CA LYS A 370 29.29 19.02 -15.15
C LYS A 370 28.14 18.82 -14.16
N ILE A 371 28.35 19.30 -12.94
CA ILE A 371 27.37 19.36 -11.86
C ILE A 371 27.05 20.83 -11.61
N VAL A 372 25.78 21.20 -11.72
CA VAL A 372 25.30 22.58 -11.56
C VAL A 372 24.27 22.61 -10.44
N GLU A 373 24.32 23.59 -9.56
CA GLU A 373 23.35 23.71 -8.47
C GLU A 373 21.93 23.95 -9.01
N CYS A 374 20.94 23.31 -8.39
CA CYS A 374 19.53 23.55 -8.67
C CYS A 374 19.02 24.81 -7.94
N ASN A 375 17.93 25.38 -8.43
CA ASN A 375 17.34 26.56 -7.79
C ASN A 375 16.66 26.17 -6.48
N LYS A 376 17.04 26.83 -5.39
CA LYS A 376 16.36 26.71 -4.10
C LYS A 376 15.03 27.47 -4.17
N LEU A 377 13.94 26.86 -3.69
CA LEU A 377 12.60 27.45 -3.69
C LEU A 377 12.27 28.14 -2.37
#